data_AF-A0A962ACW1-F1
#
_entry.id   AF-A0A962ACW1-F1
#
_cell.length_a   1.000
_cell.length_b   1.000
_cell.length_c   1.000
_cell.angle_alpha   90.00
_cell.angle_beta   90.00
_cell.angle_gamma   90.00
#
_symmetry.space_group_name_H-M   'P 1'
#
loop_
_entity.id
_entity.type
_entity.pdbx_description
1 polymer ?
#
loop_
_entity_poly.entity_id
_entity_poly.type
_entity_poly.pdbx_seq_one_letter_code
_entity_poly.pdbx_strand_id
1 'polypeptide(L)' 'REIAAGLNVDFDEKGDVVGIDIDHASRKLDLTSLETIALPVARAS' A
#
# COMPACT_ATOMS: atom_id res chain seq x y z
N ARG A 1 9.40 4.73 4.63
CA ARG A 1 9.81 4.29 6.00
C ARG A 1 9.57 2.80 6.10
N GLU A 2 10.57 2.02 6.50
CA GLU A 2 10.39 0.59 6.78
C GLU A 2 9.65 0.42 8.10
N ILE A 3 8.52 -0.30 8.08
CA ILE A 3 7.67 -0.54 9.25
C ILE A 3 7.71 -2.01 9.70
N ALA A 4 8.16 -2.89 8.82
CA ALA A 4 8.54 -4.27 9.09
C ALA A 4 9.54 -4.70 8.00
N ALA A 5 10.30 -5.78 8.24
CA ALA A 5 11.32 -6.25 7.30
C ALA A 5 10.75 -6.43 5.87
N GLY A 6 11.21 -5.60 4.93
CA GLY A 6 10.76 -5.60 3.54
C GLY A 6 9.32 -5.10 3.33
N LEU A 7 8.80 -4.27 4.24
CA LEU A 7 7.54 -3.55 4.11
C LEU A 7 7.78 -2.06 4.37
N ASN A 8 7.57 -1.26 3.32
CA ASN A 8 7.76 0.18 3.34
C ASN A 8 6.43 0.92 3.15
N VAL A 9 6.34 2.09 3.79
CA VAL A 9 5.26 3.07 3.59
C VAL A 9 5.87 4.39 3.14
N ASP A 10 5.33 4.94 2.07
CA ASP A 10 5.70 6.24 1.52
C ASP A 10 4.73 7.31 1.99
N PHE A 11 5.29 8.45 2.38
CA PHE A 11 4.56 9.60 2.88
C PHE A 11 4.81 10.81 1.99
N ASP A 12 3.80 11.65 1.82
CA ASP A 12 3.97 12.95 1.19
C ASP A 12 4.57 13.99 2.16
N GLU A 13 4.68 15.24 1.68
CA GLU A 13 5.21 16.36 2.47
C GLU A 13 4.37 16.73 3.70
N LYS A 14 3.10 16.31 3.76
CA LYS A 14 2.18 16.56 4.87
C LYS A 14 2.16 15.40 5.87
N GLY A 15 2.80 14.29 5.54
CA GLY A 15 2.81 13.08 6.34
C GLY A 15 1.62 12.15 6.07
N ASP A 16 0.91 12.34 4.95
CA ASP A 16 -0.15 11.43 4.51
C ASP A 16 0.44 10.24 3.75
N VAL A 17 -0.14 9.05 3.90
CA VAL A 17 0.31 7.83 3.21
C VAL A 17 -0.07 7.90 1.73
N VAL A 18 0.92 7.77 0.85
CA VAL A 18 0.73 7.78 -0.61
C VAL A 18 1.14 6.49 -1.30
N GLY A 19 1.89 5.62 -0.62
CA GLY A 19 2.38 4.38 -1.20
C GLY A 19 2.65 3.32 -0.14
N ILE A 20 2.51 2.05 -0.55
CA ILE A 20 2.89 0.88 0.24
C ILE A 20 3.69 -0.03 -0.68
N ASP A 21 4.88 -0.41 -0.25
CA ASP A 21 5.78 -1.27 -1.01
C ASP A 21 6.15 -2.52 -0.21
N ILE A 22 6.15 -3.68 -0.88
CA ILE A 22 6.46 -4.98 -0.29
C ILE A 22 7.57 -5.63 -1.10
N ASP A 23 8.71 -5.86 -0.46
CA ASP A 23 9.86 -6.51 -1.08
C ASP A 23 9.49 -7.90 -1.59
N HIS A 24 9.75 -8.14 -2.88
CA HIS A 24 9.45 -9.39 -3.55
C HIS A 24 7.98 -9.82 -3.35
N ALA A 25 7.04 -8.87 -3.38
CA ALA A 25 5.61 -9.10 -3.17
C ALA A 25 5.08 -10.31 -3.96
N SER A 26 5.44 -10.42 -5.25
CA SER A 26 5.02 -11.52 -6.12
C SER A 26 5.50 -12.92 -5.70
N ARG A 27 6.51 -13.02 -4.83
CA ARG A 27 6.97 -14.28 -4.22
C ARG A 27 6.32 -14.58 -2.88
N LYS A 28 5.75 -13.56 -2.23
CA LYS A 28 5.17 -13.64 -0.89
C LYS A 28 3.64 -13.70 -0.91
N LEU A 29 3.01 -13.10 -1.93
CA LEU A 29 1.57 -12.92 -2.07
C LEU A 29 1.15 -13.22 -3.51
N ASP A 30 -0.02 -13.82 -3.66
CA ASP A 30 -0.68 -13.94 -4.94
C ASP A 30 -1.28 -12.57 -5.33
N LEU A 31 -0.60 -11.87 -6.24
CA LEU A 31 -0.99 -10.54 -6.72
C LEU A 31 -1.94 -10.61 -7.92
N THR A 32 -2.59 -11.75 -8.18
CA THR A 32 -3.59 -11.88 -9.26
C THR A 32 -4.93 -11.24 -8.90
N SER A 33 -5.18 -10.98 -7.61
CA SER A 33 -6.40 -10.35 -7.12
C SER A 33 -6.12 -9.32 -6.01
N LEU A 34 -7.01 -8.34 -5.89
CA LEU A 34 -7.02 -7.35 -4.83
C LEU A 34 -8.38 -7.40 -4.13
N GLU A 35 -8.40 -7.88 -2.90
CA GLU A 35 -9.61 -7.92 -2.07
C GLU A 35 -9.60 -6.75 -1.08
N THR A 36 -10.72 -6.04 -0.98
CA THR A 36 -10.90 -4.95 -0.02
C THR A 36 -12.26 -5.07 0.65
N ILE A 37 -12.33 -4.81 1.97
CA ILE A 37 -13.60 -4.77 2.70
C ILE A 37 -14.45 -3.58 2.23
N ALA A 38 -13.78 -2.46 1.98
CA ALA A 38 -14.33 -1.30 1.32
C ALA A 38 -13.19 -0.51 0.68
N LEU A 39 -13.41 -0.02 -0.54
CA LEU A 39 -12.57 1.03 -1.08
C LEU A 39 -12.99 2.37 -0.48
N PRO A 40 -12.04 3.24 -0.12
CA PRO A 40 -12.40 4.61 0.20
C PRO A 40 -13.09 5.21 -1.02
N VAL A 41 -14.36 5.59 -0.85
CA VAL A 41 -15.12 6.25 -1.91
C VAL A 41 -14.48 7.63 -2.08
N ALA A 42 -13.62 7.77 -3.09
CA ALA A 42 -13.12 9.08 -3.46
C ALA A 42 -14.35 9.96 -3.76
N ARG A 43 -14.47 11.11 -3.09
CA ARG A 43 -15.42 12.12 -3.58
C ARG A 43 -14.97 12.46 -4.99
N ALA A 44 -15.76 12.05 -5.98
CA ALA A 44 -15.60 12.50 -7.35
C ALA A 44 -15.54 14.03 -7.32
N SER A 45 -14.39 14.57 -7.72
CA SER A 45 -14.17 16.01 -7.88
C SER A 45 -14.66 16.44 -9.25
#